data_AF-A0A496B516-F1
#
_entry.id   AF-A0A496B516-F1
#
_cell.length_a   1.000
_cell.length_b   1.000
_cell.length_c   1.000
_cell.angle_alpha   90.00
_cell.angle_beta   90.00
_cell.angle_gamma   90.00
#
_symmetry.space_group_name_H-M   'P 1'
#
loop_
_entity.id
_entity.type
_entity.pdbx_description
1 polymer ?
#
loop_
_entity_poly.entity_id
_entity_poly.type
_entity_poly.pdbx_seq_one_letter_code
_entity_poly.pdbx_strand_id
1 'polypeptide(L)' 'MTVRSKSQRHNFGKHTELGWVGTCSCVFYPEDLLDERLLRIVNCLANFAFYCGTGYKTTMGMGQTRRVD' A
#
# COMPACT_ATOMS: atom_id res chain seq x y z
N MET A 1 -8.67 -0.56 -14.57
CA MET A 1 -7.67 0.24 -13.82
C MET A 1 -6.28 -0.25 -14.21
N THR A 2 -5.38 0.62 -14.69
CA THR A 2 -4.03 0.21 -15.08
C THR A 2 -3.08 0.33 -13.89
N VAL A 3 -2.65 -0.82 -13.38
CA VAL A 3 -1.64 -0.92 -12.30
C VAL A 3 -0.28 -0.59 -12.91
N ARG A 4 0.44 0.38 -12.33
CA ARG A 4 1.81 0.72 -12.74
C ARG A 4 2.69 0.67 -11.51
N SER A 5 3.66 -0.23 -11.49
CA SER A 5 4.67 -0.32 -10.43
C SER A 5 6.06 -0.34 -11.04
N LYS A 6 7.02 0.27 -10.32
CA LYS A 6 8.43 0.25 -10.66
C LYS A 6 9.24 -0.05 -9.42
N SER A 7 10.10 -1.05 -9.49
CA SER A 7 11.08 -1.32 -8.43
C SER A 7 12.04 -0.13 -8.30
N GLN A 8 12.25 0.31 -7.07
CA GLN A 8 13.16 1.40 -6.74
C GLN A 8 14.07 0.98 -5.61
N ARG A 9 15.36 1.25 -5.81
CA ARG A 9 16.37 1.12 -4.78
C ARG A 9 16.45 2.42 -3.98
N HIS A 10 16.33 2.34 -2.67
CA HIS A 10 16.49 3.48 -1.76
C HIS A 10 17.77 3.30 -0.93
N ASN A 11 18.67 4.28 -1.01
CA ASN A 11 19.95 4.25 -0.31
C ASN A 11 19.85 5.07 0.99
N PHE A 12 20.04 4.42 2.14
CA PHE A 12 20.04 5.05 3.47
C PHE A 12 21.46 5.43 3.94
N GLY A 13 22.42 5.52 3.01
CA GLY A 13 23.83 5.81 3.28
C GLY A 13 24.62 4.54 3.65
N LYS A 14 24.28 3.88 4.76
CA LYS A 14 24.99 2.67 5.25
C LYS A 14 24.53 1.37 4.58
N HIS A 15 23.26 1.30 4.23
CA HIS A 15 22.63 0.15 3.59
C HIS A 15 21.62 0.63 2.55
N THR A 16 21.26 -0.30 1.67
CA THR A 16 20.34 -0.07 0.59
C THR A 16 19.14 -1.00 0.76
N GLU A 17 17.94 -0.48 0.56
CA GLU A 17 16.71 -1.27 0.54
C GLU A 17 16.11 -1.28 -0.86
N LEU A 18 15.57 -2.43 -1.26
CA LEU A 18 14.76 -2.54 -2.46
C LEU A 18 13.28 -2.38 -2.09
N GLY A 19 12.59 -1.49 -2.79
CA GLY A 19 11.15 -1.31 -2.68
C GLY A 19 10.54 -1.07 -4.06
N TRP A 20 9.34 -0.50 -4.08
CA TRP A 20 8.66 -0.13 -5.31
C TRP A 20 7.84 1.15 -5.11
N VAL A 21 7.58 1.84 -6.21
CA VAL A 21 6.68 2.99 -6.28
C VAL A 21 5.69 2.77 -7.41
N GLY A 22 4.42 3.06 -7.16
CA GLY A 22 3.37 2.88 -8.14
C GLY A 22 1.97 2.80 -7.55
N THR A 23 1.03 2.31 -8.35
CA THR A 23 -0.32 1.95 -7.93
C THR A 23 -0.42 0.44 -7.75
N CYS A 24 -1.28 0.01 -6.82
CA CYS A 24 -1.75 -1.36 -6.72
C CYS A 24 -3.28 -1.36 -6.59
N SER A 25 -3.90 -2.46 -7.00
CA SER A 25 -5.34 -2.66 -6.89
C SER A 25 -5.58 -4.00 -6.21
N CYS A 26 -6.33 -3.99 -5.12
CA CYS A 26 -6.84 -5.19 -4.48
C CYS A 26 -8.28 -5.41 -4.95
N VAL A 27 -8.57 -6.57 -5.52
CA VAL A 27 -9.90 -6.94 -6.01
C VAL A 27 -10.51 -7.91 -4.99
N PHE A 28 -11.78 -7.70 -4.67
CA PHE A 28 -12.60 -8.60 -3.84
C PHE A 28 -13.55 -9.36 -4.75
N TYR A 29 -13.58 -10.68 -4.62
CA TYR A 29 -14.48 -11.52 -5.40
C TYR A 29 -15.85 -11.65 -4.70
N PRO A 30 -16.92 -12.04 -5.42
CA PRO A 30 -18.26 -12.15 -4.85
C PRO A 30 -18.35 -13.02 -3.58
N GLU A 31 -17.54 -14.07 -3.50
CA GLU A 31 -17.38 -14.90 -2.32
C GLU A 31 -16.79 -14.15 -1.10
N ASP A 32 -15.93 -13.16 -1.32
CA ASP A 32 -15.37 -12.29 -0.29
C ASP A 32 -16.38 -11.20 0.15
N LEU A 33 -17.30 -10.81 -0.73
CA LEU A 33 -18.33 -9.80 -0.45
C LEU A 33 -19.37 -10.27 0.56
N LEU A 34 -19.47 -11.58 0.80
CA LEU A 34 -20.27 -12.14 1.90
C LEU A 34 -19.69 -11.74 3.27
N ASP A 35 -18.40 -11.40 3.36
CA ASP A 35 -17.78 -10.83 4.56
C ASP A 35 -17.74 -9.29 4.44
N GLU A 36 -18.89 -8.64 4.65
CA GLU A 36 -19.01 -7.18 4.72
C GLU A 36 -17.99 -6.55 5.68
N ARG A 37 -17.62 -7.27 6.75
CA ARG A 37 -16.67 -6.79 7.74
C ARG A 37 -15.27 -6.72 7.15
N LEU A 38 -14.85 -7.69 6.35
CA LEU A 38 -13.57 -7.64 5.64
C LEU A 38 -13.50 -6.43 4.69
N LEU A 39 -14.57 -6.20 3.91
CA LEU A 39 -14.63 -5.05 3.00
C LEU A 39 -14.52 -3.72 3.77
N ARG A 40 -15.22 -3.59 4.90
CA ARG A 40 -15.13 -2.39 5.77
C ARG A 40 -13.72 -2.21 6.34
N ILE A 41 -13.08 -3.28 6.80
CA ILE A 41 -11.72 -3.24 7.33
C ILE A 41 -10.74 -2.79 6.25
N VAL A 42 -10.80 -3.35 5.05
CA VAL A 42 -9.86 -3.00 3.98
C VAL A 42 -10.04 -1.55 3.54
N ASN A 43 -11.29 -1.08 3.42
CA ASN A 43 -11.55 0.34 3.14
C ASN A 43 -11.02 1.25 4.27
N CYS A 44 -11.19 0.85 5.52
CA CYS A 44 -10.65 1.57 6.67
C CYS A 44 -9.11 1.63 6.63
N LEU A 45 -8.44 0.50 6.39
CA LEU A 45 -6.98 0.42 6.26
C LEU A 45 -6.48 1.26 5.09
N ALA A 46 -7.16 1.23 3.93
CA ALA A 46 -6.79 2.03 2.77
C ALA A 46 -6.87 3.54 3.04
N ASN A 47 -7.87 3.98 3.82
CA ASN A 47 -7.98 5.38 4.24
C ASN A 47 -6.94 5.73 5.31
N PHE A 48 -6.68 4.83 6.26
CA PHE A 48 -5.68 5.04 7.32
C PHE A 48 -4.25 5.10 6.77
N ALA A 49 -3.97 4.38 5.69
CA ALA A 49 -2.66 4.33 5.03
C ALA A 49 -2.10 5.71 4.67
N PHE A 50 -2.95 6.70 4.37
CA PHE A 50 -2.54 8.09 4.15
C PHE A 50 -1.76 8.68 5.33
N TYR A 51 -2.11 8.28 6.55
CA TYR A 51 -1.51 8.79 7.79
C TYR A 51 -0.35 7.94 8.27
N CYS A 52 -0.50 6.61 8.24
CA CYS A 52 0.50 5.70 8.82
C CYS A 52 1.52 5.16 7.81
N GLY A 53 1.28 5.32 6.51
CA GLY A 53 1.99 4.61 5.46
C GLY A 53 1.71 3.10 5.47
N THR A 54 2.53 2.33 4.78
CA THR A 54 2.41 0.86 4.69
C THR A 54 3.79 0.21 4.59
N GLY A 55 4.02 -0.83 5.39
CA GLY A 55 5.26 -1.60 5.37
C GLY A 55 6.33 -1.08 6.33
N TYR A 56 7.60 -1.33 5.98
CA TYR A 56 8.76 -1.07 6.84
C TYR A 56 9.35 0.32 6.62
N LYS A 57 9.99 0.88 7.67
CA LYS A 57 10.71 2.18 7.63
C LYS A 57 9.86 3.39 7.24
N THR A 58 8.57 3.40 7.64
CA THR A 58 7.69 4.57 7.45
C THR A 58 8.19 5.82 8.18
N THR A 59 8.83 5.65 9.34
CA THR A 59 9.52 6.73 10.07
C THR A 59 10.69 7.35 9.30
N MET A 60 11.19 6.66 8.27
CA MET A 60 12.29 7.10 7.41
C MET A 60 11.81 7.46 5.99
N GLY A 61 10.50 7.64 5.79
CA GLY A 61 9.91 8.10 4.54
C GLY A 61 9.58 7.01 3.52
N MET A 62 9.81 5.72 3.82
CA MET A 62 9.34 4.63 2.95
C MET A 62 7.85 4.35 3.15
N GLY A 63 7.23 3.70 2.16
CA GLY A 63 5.87 3.19 2.33
C GLY A 63 4.80 4.27 2.43
N GLN A 64 5.04 5.47 1.91
CA GLN A 64 4.01 6.50 1.81
C GLN A 64 2.95 6.06 0.81
N THR A 65 1.77 5.70 1.31
CA THR A 65 0.66 5.17 0.53
C THR A 65 -0.58 6.00 0.77
N ARG A 66 -1.44 6.06 -0.23
CA ARG A 66 -2.77 6.64 -0.10
C ARG A 66 -3.73 5.88 -1.01
N ARG A 67 -5.00 5.87 -0.66
CA ARG A 67 -6.05 5.44 -1.58
C ARG A 67 -6.04 6.35 -2.81
N VAL A 68 -6.23 5.74 -3.98
CA VAL A 68 -6.42 6.42 -5.26
C VAL A 68 -7.86 6.18 -5.69
N ASP A 69 -8.54 7.25 -6.07
CA ASP A 69 -9.91 7.22 -6.59
C ASP A 69 -9.94 6.81 -8.07
#